data_AF-A0A7V0QLD6-F1
#
_entry.id   AF-A0A7V0QLD6-F1
#
_cell.length_a   1.000
_cell.length_b   1.000
_cell.length_c   1.000
_cell.angle_alpha   90.00
_cell.angle_beta   90.00
_cell.angle_gamma   90.00
#
_symmetry.space_group_name_H-M   'P 1'
#
loop_
_entity.id
_entity.type
_entity.pdbx_description
1 polymer ?
#
loop_
_entity_poly.entity_id
_entity_poly.type
_entity_poly.pdbx_seq_one_letter_code
_entity_poly.pdbx_strand_id
1 'polypeptide(L)'
;MTGNALLPGWWNNEENKWLEDKEMISTSTGNLVWVIIVWLRYCELTGDETYLEAALNLGQWIFEHTYDTRGDGGYTGGYLGWANDPPEKLYWKSTEHNIDIYVAFMKLFELTGDSIWKNRALHAKGFVEAMWDSIGGHFWTGTLVDGVTENKDVLPADVNTWGFMALQGYKEAVAWVEDNCKVDPCPKGCGFKGFDFNDDRDGVWFEGTAHMVIAFQILSENLKAGEFLAELRRAQNEANNANGRGIVAACHDGVTTGFDWVYNNRLHIGATAWYIFAEKGYNPYWGTGMLPSDANGDGSINVQDVICIINVILDTGTASGSPDCNDDGNVNVQDVICVINKILGG
;
A
#
# COMPACT_ATOMS: atom_id res chain seq x y z
N MET A 1 0.16 35.86 16.73
CA MET A 1 0.28 34.48 17.26
C MET A 1 1.08 33.70 16.24
N THR A 2 2.39 33.55 16.45
CA THR A 2 3.18 32.52 15.77
C THR A 2 2.78 31.20 16.42
N GLY A 3 1.64 30.66 15.99
CA GLY A 3 1.12 29.41 16.51
C GLY A 3 1.96 28.29 15.94
N ASN A 4 2.86 27.73 16.74
CA ASN A 4 3.44 26.43 16.42
C ASN A 4 2.27 25.45 16.31
N ALA A 5 2.21 24.69 15.22
CA ALA A 5 1.24 23.61 15.10
C ALA A 5 1.47 22.64 16.28
N LEU A 6 0.40 22.26 16.97
CA LEU A 6 0.47 21.20 17.97
C LEU A 6 0.81 19.90 17.25
N LEU A 7 1.64 19.06 17.87
CA LEU A 7 1.88 17.72 17.38
C LEU A 7 0.57 16.91 17.39
N PRO A 8 0.42 15.90 16.51
CA PRO A 8 -0.75 15.03 16.49
C PRO A 8 -1.14 14.52 17.88
N GLY A 9 -2.43 14.60 18.20
CA GLY A 9 -2.93 14.31 19.53
C GLY A 9 -4.43 14.55 19.65
N TRP A 10 -4.94 14.51 20.88
CA TRP A 10 -6.34 14.78 21.18
C TRP A 10 -6.48 15.61 22.45
N TRP A 11 -7.58 16.34 22.54
CA TRP A 11 -7.97 17.01 23.77
C TRP A 11 -8.57 16.00 24.74
N ASN A 12 -7.95 15.83 25.91
CA ASN A 12 -8.51 15.04 27.00
C ASN A 12 -9.34 15.96 27.91
N ASN A 13 -10.66 15.73 27.94
CA ASN A 13 -11.59 16.52 28.75
C ASN A 13 -11.45 16.27 30.26
N GLU A 14 -11.06 15.07 30.68
CA GLU A 14 -10.91 14.71 32.10
C GLU A 14 -9.68 15.38 32.71
N GLU A 15 -8.59 15.41 31.94
CA GLU A 15 -7.31 16.01 32.34
C GLU A 15 -7.19 17.49 31.93
N ASN A 16 -8.15 18.00 31.16
CA ASN A 16 -8.19 19.35 30.62
C ASN A 16 -6.86 19.76 29.95
N LYS A 17 -6.30 18.86 29.15
CA LYS A 17 -5.01 19.04 28.46
C LYS A 17 -4.97 18.33 27.11
N TRP A 18 -4.08 18.80 26.24
CA TRP A 18 -3.73 18.10 25.01
C TRP A 18 -2.86 16.88 25.35
N LEU A 19 -3.26 15.71 24.86
CA LEU A 19 -2.49 14.48 24.94
C LEU A 19 -1.96 14.13 23.56
N GLU A 20 -0.74 13.66 23.52
CA GLU A 20 -0.08 13.14 22.32
C GLU A 20 -0.05 11.61 22.40
N ASP A 21 -0.02 10.95 21.25
CA ASP A 21 0.27 9.53 21.15
C ASP A 21 1.73 9.34 20.75
N LYS A 22 2.47 8.49 21.47
CA LYS A 22 3.91 8.31 21.27
C LYS A 22 4.20 7.87 19.84
N GLU A 23 3.42 6.94 19.30
CA GLU A 23 3.63 6.42 17.94
C GLU A 23 3.35 7.52 16.89
N MET A 24 2.30 8.31 17.10
CA MET A 24 1.89 9.36 16.15
C MET A 24 2.84 10.57 16.07
N ILE A 25 3.58 10.85 17.14
CA ILE A 25 4.59 11.94 17.15
C ILE A 25 6.02 11.44 16.89
N SER A 26 6.17 10.13 16.69
CA SER A 26 7.46 9.49 16.47
C SER A 26 7.90 9.56 15.02
N THR A 27 9.18 9.23 14.79
CA THR A 27 9.80 9.26 13.47
C THR A 27 9.94 7.84 12.94
N SER A 28 8.79 7.20 12.70
CA SER A 28 8.74 5.88 12.06
C SER A 28 9.19 5.98 10.61
N THR A 29 10.05 5.04 10.20
CA THR A 29 10.62 5.04 8.84
C THR A 29 9.54 4.94 7.77
N GLY A 30 8.59 4.01 7.88
CA GLY A 30 7.51 3.84 6.88
C GLY A 30 6.68 5.12 6.69
N ASN A 31 6.28 5.77 7.78
CA ASN A 31 5.51 7.02 7.74
C ASN A 31 6.24 8.12 6.96
N LEU A 32 7.54 8.29 7.18
CA LEU A 32 8.34 9.27 6.44
C LEU A 32 8.44 8.93 4.96
N VAL A 33 8.53 7.64 4.64
CA VAL A 33 8.68 7.18 3.26
C VAL A 33 7.42 7.44 2.44
N TRP A 34 6.22 7.26 3.01
CA TRP A 34 4.97 7.65 2.35
C TRP A 34 4.93 9.14 1.98
N VAL A 35 5.51 10.02 2.81
CA VAL A 35 5.63 11.46 2.48
C VAL A 35 6.54 11.66 1.25
N ILE A 36 7.66 10.94 1.17
CA ILE A 36 8.53 10.95 -0.02
C ILE A 36 7.74 10.50 -1.25
N ILE A 37 7.05 9.36 -1.17
CA ILE A 37 6.26 8.83 -2.30
C ILE A 37 5.28 9.89 -2.79
N VAL A 38 4.51 10.52 -1.90
CA VAL A 38 3.54 11.57 -2.27
C VAL A 38 4.22 12.76 -2.96
N TRP A 39 5.33 13.26 -2.43
CA TRP A 39 6.06 14.39 -3.05
C TRP A 39 6.62 14.05 -4.42
N LEU A 40 7.17 12.84 -4.60
CA LEU A 40 7.71 12.41 -5.89
C LEU A 40 6.58 12.17 -6.89
N ARG A 41 5.45 11.59 -6.48
CA ARG A 41 4.26 11.46 -7.33
C ARG A 41 3.72 12.82 -7.76
N TYR A 42 3.69 13.80 -6.85
CA TYR A 42 3.30 15.17 -7.20
C TYR A 42 4.23 15.77 -8.25
N CYS A 43 5.55 15.63 -8.06
CA CYS A 43 6.56 16.08 -9.00
C CYS A 43 6.39 15.42 -10.39
N GLU A 44 6.20 14.11 -10.43
CA GLU A 44 5.99 13.33 -11.66
C GLU A 44 4.74 13.77 -12.43
N LEU A 45 3.63 14.01 -11.73
CA LEU A 45 2.34 14.35 -12.37
C LEU A 45 2.25 15.81 -12.82
N THR A 46 2.93 16.73 -12.14
CA THR A 46 2.77 18.17 -12.37
C THR A 46 3.98 18.81 -13.05
N GLY A 47 5.14 18.17 -12.99
CA GLY A 47 6.43 18.77 -13.33
C GLY A 47 6.89 19.84 -12.32
N ASP A 48 6.18 20.02 -11.20
CA ASP A 48 6.55 20.96 -10.14
C ASP A 48 7.49 20.31 -9.13
N GLU A 49 8.75 20.75 -9.15
CA GLU A 49 9.83 20.24 -8.30
C GLU A 49 9.87 20.87 -6.90
N THR A 50 8.84 21.65 -6.50
CA THR A 50 8.80 22.36 -5.20
C THR A 50 9.16 21.47 -4.00
N TYR A 51 8.82 20.17 -4.05
CA TYR A 51 9.09 19.22 -2.96
C TYR A 51 10.26 18.27 -3.22
N LEU A 52 10.95 18.36 -4.36
CA LEU A 52 12.03 17.42 -4.72
C LEU A 52 13.21 17.50 -3.74
N GLU A 53 13.64 18.71 -3.36
CA GLU A 53 14.71 18.88 -2.37
C GLU A 53 14.31 18.31 -1.00
N ALA A 54 13.05 18.49 -0.58
CA ALA A 54 12.54 17.92 0.66
C ALA A 54 12.54 16.38 0.63
N ALA A 55 12.15 15.78 -0.50
CA ALA A 55 12.18 14.34 -0.71
C ALA A 55 13.62 13.79 -0.67
N LEU A 56 14.59 14.48 -1.30
CA LEU A 56 16.00 14.10 -1.25
C LEU A 56 16.58 14.17 0.16
N ASN A 57 16.31 15.25 0.88
CA ASN A 57 16.77 15.43 2.26
C ASN A 57 16.18 14.36 3.19
N LEU A 58 14.90 14.04 3.04
CA LEU A 58 14.26 13.01 3.86
C LEU A 58 14.77 11.61 3.49
N GLY A 59 14.99 11.32 2.21
CA GLY A 59 15.61 10.07 1.77
C GLY A 59 17.04 9.91 2.28
N GLN A 60 17.81 10.99 2.33
CA GLN A 60 19.15 10.98 2.90
C GLN A 60 19.11 10.76 4.41
N TRP A 61 18.17 11.40 5.12
CA TRP A 61 17.96 11.16 6.55
C TRP A 61 17.64 9.69 6.84
N ILE A 62 16.72 9.09 6.09
CA ILE A 62 16.37 7.66 6.22
C ILE A 62 17.63 6.81 6.07
N PHE A 63 18.41 7.03 5.02
CA PHE A 63 19.67 6.30 4.83
C PHE A 63 20.65 6.47 5.99
N GLU A 64 20.91 7.69 6.43
CA GLU A 64 21.89 7.95 7.49
C GLU A 64 21.50 7.36 8.85
N HIS A 65 20.21 7.28 9.13
CA HIS A 65 19.73 6.95 10.47
C HIS A 65 19.20 5.53 10.61
N THR A 66 18.68 4.94 9.52
CA THR A 66 17.95 3.67 9.59
C THR A 66 18.59 2.57 8.75
N TYR A 67 19.57 2.87 7.88
CA TYR A 67 20.32 1.84 7.14
C TYR A 67 20.97 0.84 8.09
N ASP A 68 20.78 -0.44 7.79
CA ASP A 68 21.22 -1.53 8.65
C ASP A 68 21.86 -2.65 7.82
N THR A 69 22.88 -3.29 8.38
CA THR A 69 23.64 -4.38 7.73
C THR A 69 23.63 -5.68 8.54
N ARG A 70 22.93 -5.71 9.67
CA ARG A 70 22.73 -6.94 10.45
C ARG A 70 21.80 -7.86 9.67
N GLY A 71 22.01 -9.17 9.76
CA GLY A 71 21.20 -10.16 9.03
C GLY A 71 21.20 -9.86 7.53
N ASP A 72 20.01 -9.91 6.91
CA ASP A 72 19.82 -9.66 5.47
C ASP A 72 19.79 -8.18 5.07
N GLY A 73 20.31 -7.28 5.93
CA GLY A 73 20.36 -5.85 5.66
C GLY A 73 19.00 -5.17 5.83
N GLY A 74 18.63 -4.25 4.94
CA GLY A 74 17.44 -3.41 5.02
C GLY A 74 17.59 -2.18 5.92
N TYR A 75 16.46 -1.67 6.38
CA TYR A 75 16.34 -0.45 7.18
C TYR A 75 15.49 -0.69 8.44
N THR A 76 15.90 -0.07 9.55
CA THR A 76 15.25 -0.21 10.86
C THR A 76 13.98 0.63 11.01
N GLY A 77 13.20 0.36 12.07
CA GLY A 77 11.91 1.00 12.37
C GLY A 77 11.93 2.53 12.53
N GLY A 78 13.11 3.13 12.75
CA GLY A 78 13.27 4.57 12.91
C GLY A 78 13.45 4.92 14.38
N TYR A 79 12.68 5.90 14.87
CA TYR A 79 12.77 6.32 16.27
C TYR A 79 11.41 6.53 16.90
N LEU A 80 11.30 6.12 18.16
CA LEU A 80 10.12 6.25 19.00
C LEU A 80 10.41 7.18 20.18
N GLY A 81 9.66 8.26 20.37
CA GLY A 81 9.96 9.21 21.44
C GLY A 81 8.92 10.30 21.64
N TRP A 82 9.06 11.02 22.76
CA TRP A 82 8.28 12.22 23.05
C TRP A 82 9.04 13.47 22.64
N ALA A 83 8.32 14.55 22.35
CA ALA A 83 8.94 15.82 21.91
C ALA A 83 10.01 16.37 22.87
N ASN A 84 9.94 16.03 24.15
CA ASN A 84 10.84 16.53 25.20
C ASN A 84 11.93 15.54 25.62
N ASP A 85 11.92 14.32 25.09
CA ASP A 85 12.86 13.27 25.47
C ASP A 85 13.75 12.87 24.27
N PRO A 86 14.99 12.42 24.49
CA PRO A 86 15.78 11.80 23.43
C PRO A 86 15.01 10.59 22.87
N PRO A 87 14.79 10.52 21.56
CA PRO A 87 13.99 9.44 21.00
C PRO A 87 14.78 8.13 21.00
N GLU A 88 14.09 7.03 21.24
CA GLU A 88 14.63 5.68 21.28
C GLU A 88 14.75 5.12 19.86
N LYS A 89 15.91 4.57 19.51
CA LYS A 89 16.08 3.91 18.22
C LYS A 89 15.34 2.57 18.20
N LEU A 90 14.50 2.38 17.20
CA LEU A 90 13.81 1.12 16.93
C LEU A 90 14.74 0.22 16.12
N TYR A 91 15.29 -0.83 16.73
CA TYR A 91 16.29 -1.70 16.09
C TYR A 91 15.71 -2.86 15.26
N TRP A 92 14.41 -3.15 15.43
CA TRP A 92 13.68 -4.06 14.57
C TRP A 92 13.54 -3.50 13.16
N LYS A 93 13.21 -4.34 12.19
CA LYS A 93 12.94 -3.97 10.80
C LYS A 93 11.56 -4.48 10.41
N SER A 94 10.79 -3.65 9.70
CA SER A 94 9.48 -4.04 9.17
C SER A 94 9.60 -4.31 7.68
N THR A 95 8.97 -5.40 7.22
CA THR A 95 8.85 -5.71 5.79
C THR A 95 8.10 -4.59 5.08
N GLU A 96 7.01 -4.11 5.67
CA GLU A 96 6.22 -2.97 5.19
C GLU A 96 7.09 -1.73 4.93
N HIS A 97 7.86 -1.32 5.95
CA HIS A 97 8.71 -0.14 5.83
C HIS A 97 9.76 -0.29 4.72
N ASN A 98 10.30 -1.50 4.52
CA ASN A 98 11.30 -1.75 3.49
C ASN A 98 10.69 -1.84 2.08
N ILE A 99 9.43 -2.27 1.96
CA ILE A 99 8.66 -2.18 0.71
C ILE A 99 8.55 -0.71 0.30
N ASP A 100 8.14 0.15 1.23
CA ASP A 100 7.99 1.58 0.97
C ASP A 100 9.32 2.21 0.53
N ILE A 101 10.42 1.91 1.24
CA ILE A 101 11.75 2.46 0.94
C ILE A 101 12.23 2.04 -0.45
N TYR A 102 12.03 0.78 -0.80
CA TYR A 102 12.38 0.30 -2.13
C TYR A 102 11.72 1.16 -3.21
N VAL A 103 10.41 1.39 -3.10
CA VAL A 103 9.67 2.17 -4.08
C VAL A 103 10.12 3.63 -4.08
N ALA A 104 10.18 4.28 -2.92
CA ALA A 104 10.57 5.68 -2.82
C ALA A 104 11.98 5.94 -3.39
N PHE A 105 12.94 5.06 -3.09
CA PHE A 105 14.31 5.23 -3.57
C PHE A 105 14.47 4.85 -5.04
N MET A 106 13.67 3.92 -5.57
CA MET A 106 13.59 3.71 -7.03
C MET A 106 13.05 4.96 -7.73
N LYS A 107 12.03 5.62 -7.19
CA LYS A 107 11.51 6.88 -7.73
C LYS A 107 12.51 8.03 -7.65
N LEU A 108 13.28 8.13 -6.57
CA LEU A 108 14.39 9.09 -6.49
C LEU A 108 15.45 8.80 -7.56
N PHE A 109 15.76 7.53 -7.82
CA PHE A 109 16.66 7.17 -8.91
C PHE A 109 16.10 7.58 -10.28
N GLU A 110 14.82 7.32 -10.55
CA GLU A 110 14.17 7.69 -11.82
C GLU A 110 14.19 9.20 -12.07
N LEU A 111 13.90 10.00 -11.04
CA LEU A 111 13.85 11.47 -11.16
C LEU A 111 15.24 12.12 -11.20
N THR A 112 16.23 11.57 -10.50
CA THR A 112 17.58 12.19 -10.40
C THR A 112 18.61 11.60 -11.36
N GLY A 113 18.42 10.36 -11.80
CA GLY A 113 19.45 9.56 -12.49
C GLY A 113 20.62 9.11 -11.62
N ASP A 114 20.64 9.40 -10.32
CA ASP A 114 21.75 9.05 -9.44
C ASP A 114 21.64 7.60 -8.93
N SER A 115 22.56 6.76 -9.43
CA SER A 115 22.66 5.34 -9.09
C SER A 115 22.78 5.03 -7.59
N ILE A 116 23.15 6.00 -6.74
CA ILE A 116 23.17 5.81 -5.29
C ILE A 116 21.78 5.44 -4.76
N TRP A 117 20.73 6.07 -5.28
CA TRP A 117 19.35 5.79 -4.88
C TRP A 117 18.93 4.39 -5.29
N LYS A 118 19.31 3.95 -6.49
CA LYS A 118 19.08 2.57 -6.94
C LYS A 118 19.74 1.56 -6.01
N ASN A 119 21.00 1.76 -5.65
CA ASN A 119 21.70 0.84 -4.74
C ASN A 119 21.04 0.77 -3.37
N ARG A 120 20.62 1.93 -2.83
CA ARG A 120 19.89 2.02 -1.55
C ARG A 120 18.52 1.36 -1.62
N ALA A 121 17.81 1.48 -2.75
CA ALA A 121 16.54 0.82 -2.99
C ALA A 121 16.70 -0.70 -3.04
N LEU A 122 17.71 -1.19 -3.77
CA LEU A 122 17.99 -2.62 -3.89
C LEU A 122 18.40 -3.25 -2.55
N HIS A 123 19.02 -2.48 -1.64
CA HIS A 123 19.26 -2.91 -0.26
C HIS A 123 17.96 -3.15 0.52
N ALA A 124 16.96 -2.28 0.36
CA ALA A 124 15.64 -2.49 0.96
C ALA A 124 14.93 -3.70 0.33
N LYS A 125 14.95 -3.80 -1.01
CA LYS A 125 14.37 -4.93 -1.74
C LYS A 125 14.96 -6.27 -1.29
N GLY A 126 16.28 -6.36 -1.14
CA GLY A 126 16.94 -7.59 -0.68
C GLY A 126 16.42 -8.06 0.68
N PHE A 127 16.16 -7.13 1.60
CA PHE A 127 15.52 -7.46 2.88
C PHE A 127 14.07 -7.96 2.70
N VAL A 128 13.26 -7.29 1.87
CA VAL A 128 11.88 -7.73 1.60
C VAL A 128 11.86 -9.15 1.03
N GLU A 129 12.74 -9.44 0.06
CA GLU A 129 12.87 -10.77 -0.54
C GLU A 129 13.34 -11.83 0.46
N ALA A 130 14.15 -11.45 1.45
CA ALA A 130 14.57 -12.35 2.53
C ALA A 130 13.42 -12.70 3.49
N MET A 131 12.38 -11.86 3.59
CA MET A 131 11.19 -12.13 4.42
C MET A 131 10.16 -13.03 3.72
N TRP A 132 10.41 -13.45 2.48
CA TRP A 132 9.53 -14.35 1.73
C TRP A 132 9.62 -15.79 2.23
N ASP A 133 8.52 -16.34 2.75
CA ASP A 133 8.37 -17.76 2.99
C ASP A 133 7.81 -18.46 1.75
N SER A 134 8.70 -19.06 0.96
CA SER A 134 8.32 -19.84 -0.22
C SER A 134 7.47 -21.09 0.06
N ILE A 135 7.47 -21.60 1.29
CA ILE A 135 6.66 -22.78 1.68
C ILE A 135 5.26 -22.32 2.06
N GLY A 136 5.15 -21.30 2.92
CA GLY A 136 3.87 -20.71 3.32
C GLY A 136 3.20 -19.88 2.23
N GLY A 137 3.97 -19.36 1.26
CA GLY A 137 3.48 -18.50 0.20
C GLY A 137 3.15 -17.09 0.69
N HIS A 138 3.82 -16.59 1.73
CA HIS A 138 3.58 -15.26 2.30
C HIS A 138 4.88 -14.61 2.79
N PHE A 139 4.83 -13.30 3.05
CA PHE A 139 5.92 -12.58 3.72
C PHE A 139 5.77 -12.61 5.25
N TRP A 140 6.89 -12.64 5.96
CA TRP A 140 6.93 -12.37 7.40
C TRP A 140 6.82 -10.86 7.67
N THR A 141 6.33 -10.50 8.86
CA THR A 141 6.18 -9.11 9.33
C THR A 141 7.48 -8.31 9.29
N GLY A 142 8.61 -8.98 9.48
CA GLY A 142 9.92 -8.35 9.60
C GLY A 142 10.78 -9.09 10.62
N THR A 143 11.55 -8.36 11.44
CA THR A 143 12.44 -8.93 12.45
C THR A 143 12.05 -8.55 13.87
N LEU A 144 12.52 -9.33 14.84
CA LEU A 144 12.59 -8.93 16.24
C LEU A 144 13.60 -7.79 16.45
N VAL A 145 13.72 -7.31 17.69
CA VAL A 145 14.56 -6.16 18.10
C VAL A 145 16.06 -6.38 17.82
N ASP A 146 16.51 -7.62 17.73
CA ASP A 146 17.89 -7.94 17.35
C ASP A 146 18.23 -7.54 15.90
N GLY A 147 17.21 -7.24 15.08
CA GLY A 147 17.33 -6.87 13.69
C GLY A 147 17.66 -8.04 12.76
N VAL A 148 17.55 -9.29 13.23
CA VAL A 148 18.00 -10.47 12.50
C VAL A 148 16.96 -11.58 12.54
N THR A 149 16.41 -11.89 13.70
CA THR A 149 15.46 -13.01 13.84
C THR A 149 14.11 -12.63 13.24
N GLU A 150 13.60 -13.42 12.30
CA GLU A 150 12.27 -13.25 11.72
C GLU A 150 11.19 -13.19 12.81
N ASN A 151 10.31 -12.20 12.74
CA ASN A 151 9.12 -12.13 13.59
C ASN A 151 7.99 -12.95 12.95
N LYS A 152 7.67 -14.07 13.59
CA LYS A 152 6.61 -15.01 13.17
C LYS A 152 5.37 -14.97 14.05
N ASP A 153 5.34 -14.09 15.04
CA ASP A 153 4.26 -14.04 16.03
C ASP A 153 3.01 -13.33 15.48
N VAL A 154 3.18 -12.50 14.45
CA VAL A 154 2.09 -11.76 13.79
C VAL A 154 2.20 -11.97 12.27
N LEU A 155 1.05 -12.23 11.64
CA LEU A 155 0.91 -12.49 10.21
C LEU A 155 -0.02 -11.46 9.55
N PRO A 156 0.46 -10.23 9.29
CA PRO A 156 -0.36 -9.14 8.80
C PRO A 156 -0.59 -9.28 7.29
N ALA A 157 -1.77 -8.86 6.84
CA ALA A 157 -2.23 -8.96 5.46
C ALA A 157 -1.55 -7.92 4.54
N ASP A 158 -1.16 -6.77 5.07
CA ASP A 158 -0.56 -5.66 4.31
C ASP A 158 0.76 -6.04 3.63
N VAL A 159 1.73 -6.60 4.35
CA VAL A 159 3.05 -6.94 3.81
C VAL A 159 2.96 -7.85 2.58
N ASN A 160 1.91 -8.67 2.51
CA ASN A 160 1.64 -9.56 1.40
C ASN A 160 1.09 -8.83 0.18
N THR A 161 0.03 -8.04 0.35
CA THR A 161 -0.57 -7.28 -0.75
C THR A 161 0.35 -6.15 -1.23
N TRP A 162 1.04 -5.47 -0.33
CA TRP A 162 2.01 -4.42 -0.64
C TRP A 162 3.25 -4.99 -1.30
N GLY A 163 3.75 -6.14 -0.83
CA GLY A 163 4.85 -6.86 -1.46
C GLY A 163 4.54 -7.23 -2.90
N PHE A 164 3.34 -7.76 -3.15
CA PHE A 164 2.83 -8.03 -4.50
C PHE A 164 2.76 -6.76 -5.36
N MET A 165 2.13 -5.68 -4.87
CA MET A 165 1.98 -4.42 -5.61
C MET A 165 3.30 -3.72 -5.91
N ALA A 166 4.27 -3.78 -5.00
CA ALA A 166 5.55 -3.10 -5.13
C ALA A 166 6.54 -3.93 -5.97
N LEU A 167 6.62 -5.25 -5.78
CA LEU A 167 7.58 -6.10 -6.48
C LEU A 167 7.07 -6.66 -7.81
N GLN A 168 5.75 -6.60 -8.06
CA GLN A 168 5.10 -7.11 -9.28
C GLN A 168 5.40 -8.61 -9.53
N GLY A 169 5.41 -9.38 -8.45
CA GLY A 169 5.56 -10.83 -8.37
C GLY A 169 4.90 -11.32 -7.08
N TYR A 170 5.10 -12.57 -6.67
CA TYR A 170 4.56 -13.10 -5.40
C TYR A 170 3.02 -13.10 -5.32
N LYS A 171 2.34 -13.47 -6.41
CA LYS A 171 0.86 -13.59 -6.43
C LYS A 171 0.33 -14.58 -5.38
N GLU A 172 1.18 -15.53 -4.97
CA GLU A 172 0.91 -16.48 -3.89
C GLU A 172 0.63 -15.76 -2.57
N ALA A 173 1.23 -14.59 -2.33
CA ALA A 173 0.98 -13.76 -1.17
C ALA A 173 -0.48 -13.26 -1.12
N VAL A 174 -1.03 -12.90 -2.28
CA VAL A 174 -2.44 -12.48 -2.42
C VAL A 174 -3.36 -13.66 -2.16
N ALA A 175 -3.04 -14.84 -2.70
CA ALA A 175 -3.79 -16.06 -2.42
C ALA A 175 -3.73 -16.44 -0.93
N TRP A 176 -2.58 -16.27 -0.28
CA TRP A 176 -2.44 -16.51 1.16
C TRP A 176 -3.34 -15.59 1.97
N VAL A 177 -3.39 -14.28 1.68
CA VAL A 177 -4.31 -13.36 2.35
C VAL A 177 -5.76 -13.74 2.09
N GLU A 178 -6.09 -14.18 0.88
CA GLU A 178 -7.44 -14.66 0.57
C GLU A 178 -7.84 -15.89 1.38
N ASP A 179 -6.94 -16.86 1.52
CA ASP A 179 -7.20 -18.11 2.23
C ASP A 179 -7.19 -17.93 3.75
N ASN A 180 -6.38 -17.00 4.27
CA ASN A 180 -6.08 -16.89 5.70
C ASN A 180 -6.75 -15.71 6.41
N CYS A 181 -6.99 -14.59 5.72
CA CYS A 181 -7.51 -13.36 6.32
C CYS A 181 -8.95 -13.03 5.89
N LYS A 182 -9.53 -13.76 4.94
CA LYS A 182 -10.90 -13.48 4.47
C LYS A 182 -11.94 -13.72 5.55
N VAL A 183 -12.84 -12.74 5.71
CA VAL A 183 -13.96 -12.72 6.64
C VAL A 183 -15.27 -12.65 5.85
N ASP A 184 -16.07 -13.73 5.91
CA ASP A 184 -17.40 -13.80 5.29
C ASP A 184 -18.33 -14.81 5.99
N PRO A 185 -19.38 -14.35 6.72
CA PRO A 185 -19.58 -13.00 7.23
C PRO A 185 -18.75 -12.75 8.49
N CYS A 186 -18.58 -11.48 8.84
CA CYS A 186 -18.04 -11.01 10.12
C CYS A 186 -18.62 -11.77 11.35
N PRO A 187 -17.77 -12.41 12.19
CA PRO A 187 -18.23 -13.26 13.30
C PRO A 187 -18.91 -12.48 14.43
N LYS A 188 -18.69 -11.15 14.51
CA LYS A 188 -19.40 -10.27 15.45
C LYS A 188 -20.80 -9.87 14.99
N GLY A 189 -21.28 -10.40 13.85
CA GLY A 189 -22.62 -10.12 13.35
C GLY A 189 -22.79 -8.74 12.72
N CYS A 190 -21.69 -8.12 12.29
CA CYS A 190 -21.71 -6.80 11.67
C CYS A 190 -22.17 -6.79 10.20
N GLY A 191 -22.37 -7.97 9.59
CA GLY A 191 -22.94 -8.13 8.25
C GLY A 191 -21.98 -7.86 7.09
N PHE A 192 -20.79 -7.32 7.38
CA PHE A 192 -19.75 -7.06 6.38
C PHE A 192 -18.94 -8.30 5.99
N LYS A 193 -18.42 -8.24 4.77
CA LYS A 193 -17.43 -9.16 4.22
C LYS A 193 -16.19 -8.39 3.82
N GLY A 194 -15.03 -9.03 3.88
CA GLY A 194 -13.76 -8.41 3.51
C GLY A 194 -12.59 -9.23 4.01
N PHE A 195 -11.55 -8.56 4.45
CA PHE A 195 -10.32 -9.17 4.96
C PHE A 195 -9.96 -8.55 6.30
N ASP A 196 -9.45 -9.38 7.19
CA ASP A 196 -8.90 -8.97 8.47
C ASP A 196 -7.47 -8.45 8.32
N PHE A 197 -6.97 -7.78 9.35
CA PHE A 197 -5.57 -7.37 9.46
C PHE A 197 -4.63 -8.56 9.53
N ASN A 198 -5.02 -9.65 10.21
CA ASN A 198 -4.22 -10.86 10.38
C ASN A 198 -5.04 -12.13 10.06
N ASP A 199 -4.60 -13.31 10.51
CA ASP A 199 -5.23 -14.60 10.26
C ASP A 199 -6.28 -15.03 11.31
N ASP A 200 -6.58 -14.20 12.32
CA ASP A 200 -7.52 -14.55 13.40
C ASP A 200 -9.00 -14.36 13.03
N ARG A 201 -9.27 -13.58 11.97
CA ARG A 201 -10.59 -13.38 11.33
C ARG A 201 -11.65 -12.87 12.29
N ASP A 202 -11.25 -12.09 13.29
CA ASP A 202 -12.16 -11.54 14.29
C ASP A 202 -13.01 -10.37 13.77
N GLY A 203 -12.60 -9.73 12.66
CA GLY A 203 -13.36 -8.67 11.99
C GLY A 203 -12.85 -8.26 10.60
N VAL A 204 -13.55 -7.32 9.97
CA VAL A 204 -13.16 -6.77 8.67
C VAL A 204 -12.38 -5.49 8.90
N TRP A 205 -11.14 -5.48 8.43
CA TRP A 205 -10.30 -4.30 8.27
C TRP A 205 -10.48 -3.75 6.85
N PHE A 206 -11.14 -2.59 6.73
CA PHE A 206 -11.55 -2.08 5.41
C PHE A 206 -10.38 -1.56 4.58
N GLU A 207 -9.27 -1.18 5.20
CA GLU A 207 -8.07 -0.78 4.48
C GLU A 207 -7.40 -1.97 3.80
N GLY A 208 -7.18 -3.09 4.50
CA GLY A 208 -6.72 -4.35 3.89
C GLY A 208 -7.68 -4.91 2.84
N THR A 209 -8.98 -4.70 3.05
CA THR A 209 -9.98 -5.05 2.03
C THR A 209 -9.78 -4.25 0.73
N ALA A 210 -9.45 -2.96 0.83
CA ALA A 210 -9.11 -2.15 -0.33
C ALA A 210 -7.78 -2.56 -0.97
N HIS A 211 -6.79 -3.00 -0.18
CA HIS A 211 -5.55 -3.58 -0.73
C HIS A 211 -5.85 -4.81 -1.59
N MET A 212 -6.69 -5.72 -1.09
CA MET A 212 -7.10 -6.92 -1.83
C MET A 212 -7.88 -6.58 -3.10
N VAL A 213 -8.74 -5.55 -3.09
CA VAL A 213 -9.40 -5.10 -4.32
C VAL A 213 -8.37 -4.69 -5.38
N ILE A 214 -7.36 -3.90 -5.02
CA ILE A 214 -6.30 -3.48 -5.95
C ILE A 214 -5.50 -4.70 -6.43
N ALA A 215 -5.18 -5.64 -5.53
CA ALA A 215 -4.47 -6.85 -5.90
C ALA A 215 -5.28 -7.72 -6.89
N PHE A 216 -6.58 -7.91 -6.65
CA PHE A 216 -7.47 -8.60 -7.56
C PHE A 216 -7.63 -7.88 -8.89
N GLN A 217 -7.67 -6.55 -8.88
CA GLN A 217 -7.64 -5.76 -10.11
C GLN A 217 -6.37 -6.10 -10.89
N ILE A 218 -5.18 -6.00 -10.29
CA ILE A 218 -3.89 -6.29 -10.97
C ILE A 218 -3.85 -7.72 -11.51
N LEU A 219 -4.44 -8.69 -10.80
CA LEU A 219 -4.55 -10.08 -11.23
C LEU A 219 -5.66 -10.35 -12.26
N SER A 220 -6.42 -9.32 -12.68
CA SER A 220 -7.59 -9.42 -13.55
C SER A 220 -8.72 -10.31 -12.98
N GLU A 221 -8.81 -10.43 -11.65
CA GLU A 221 -9.86 -11.16 -10.94
C GLU A 221 -11.10 -10.26 -10.72
N ASN A 222 -11.65 -9.75 -11.82
CA ASN A 222 -12.66 -8.69 -11.85
C ASN A 222 -13.93 -8.98 -11.03
N LEU A 223 -14.35 -10.23 -10.96
CA LEU A 223 -15.51 -10.63 -10.14
C LEU A 223 -15.23 -10.43 -8.64
N LYS A 224 -14.06 -10.83 -8.16
CA LYS A 224 -13.67 -10.65 -6.76
C LYS A 224 -13.43 -9.18 -6.45
N ALA A 225 -12.73 -8.47 -7.33
CA ALA A 225 -12.52 -7.03 -7.21
C ALA A 225 -13.85 -6.28 -7.10
N GLY A 226 -14.82 -6.58 -7.96
CA GLY A 226 -16.15 -5.96 -7.96
C GLY A 226 -16.97 -6.29 -6.70
N GLU A 227 -16.89 -7.53 -6.20
CA GLU A 227 -17.56 -7.94 -4.96
C GLU A 227 -17.07 -7.12 -3.76
N PHE A 228 -15.76 -7.09 -3.52
CA PHE A 228 -15.20 -6.39 -2.37
C PHE A 228 -15.22 -4.87 -2.52
N LEU A 229 -15.17 -4.34 -3.75
CA LEU A 229 -15.39 -2.92 -3.98
C LEU A 229 -16.83 -2.51 -3.62
N ALA A 230 -17.82 -3.36 -3.92
CA ALA A 230 -19.20 -3.13 -3.48
C ALA A 230 -19.34 -3.18 -1.95
N GLU A 231 -18.60 -4.06 -1.26
CA GLU A 231 -18.54 -4.07 0.21
C GLU A 231 -17.94 -2.79 0.79
N LEU A 232 -16.86 -2.25 0.19
CA LEU A 232 -16.29 -0.95 0.60
C LEU A 232 -17.28 0.21 0.38
N ARG A 233 -17.96 0.24 -0.77
CA ARG A 233 -19.04 1.21 -1.04
C ARG A 233 -20.18 1.09 -0.02
N ARG A 234 -20.53 -0.13 0.39
CA ARG A 234 -21.53 -0.37 1.44
C ARG A 234 -21.02 0.13 2.79
N ALA A 235 -19.76 -0.16 3.15
CA ALA A 235 -19.15 0.31 4.40
C ALA A 235 -19.11 1.84 4.50
N GLN A 236 -18.89 2.55 3.39
CA GLN A 236 -18.93 4.01 3.33
C GLN A 236 -20.29 4.60 3.76
N ASN A 237 -21.38 3.85 3.55
CA ASN A 237 -22.75 4.30 3.74
C ASN A 237 -23.44 3.70 4.98
N GLU A 238 -23.14 2.45 5.30
CA GLU A 238 -23.95 1.63 6.22
C GLU A 238 -23.20 1.17 7.46
N ALA A 239 -21.87 1.35 7.55
CA ALA A 239 -21.14 1.01 8.77
C ALA A 239 -21.59 1.90 9.95
N ASN A 240 -21.47 1.38 11.19
CA ASN A 240 -22.03 2.04 12.39
C ASN A 240 -21.63 3.52 12.54
N ASN A 241 -20.36 3.88 12.27
CA ASN A 241 -19.87 5.26 12.31
C ASN A 241 -19.55 5.83 10.91
N ALA A 242 -20.24 5.33 9.89
CA ALA A 242 -20.16 5.87 8.53
C ALA A 242 -20.74 7.28 8.45
N ASN A 243 -20.23 8.07 7.50
CA ASN A 243 -20.72 9.41 7.21
C ASN A 243 -21.06 9.64 5.72
N GLY A 244 -21.05 8.57 4.90
CA GLY A 244 -21.27 8.66 3.46
C GLY A 244 -20.15 9.34 2.67
N ARG A 245 -19.00 9.63 3.29
CA ARG A 245 -17.87 10.33 2.66
C ARG A 245 -16.54 9.60 2.81
N GLY A 246 -16.25 9.08 4.00
CA GLY A 246 -15.06 8.29 4.30
C GLY A 246 -15.39 6.85 4.67
N ILE A 247 -14.34 6.05 4.76
CA ILE A 247 -14.40 4.65 5.22
C ILE A 247 -13.99 4.60 6.68
N VAL A 248 -14.70 3.82 7.49
CA VAL A 248 -14.29 3.52 8.86
C VAL A 248 -13.15 2.50 8.84
N ALA A 249 -12.23 2.48 9.82
CA ALA A 249 -11.08 1.57 9.77
C ALA A 249 -11.50 0.09 9.82
N ALA A 250 -12.48 -0.23 10.67
CA ALA A 250 -12.95 -1.59 10.90
C ALA A 250 -14.47 -1.67 11.00
N CYS A 251 -15.01 -2.86 10.77
CA CYS A 251 -16.45 -3.11 10.81
C CYS A 251 -17.07 -3.09 12.23
N HIS A 252 -16.27 -3.28 13.28
CA HIS A 252 -16.65 -3.06 14.67
C HIS A 252 -15.46 -2.53 15.48
N ASP A 253 -15.71 -2.15 16.73
CA ASP A 253 -14.62 -1.76 17.64
C ASP A 253 -13.84 -2.99 18.11
N GLY A 254 -12.53 -2.84 18.23
CA GLY A 254 -11.65 -3.87 18.77
C GLY A 254 -11.27 -4.99 17.81
N VAL A 255 -11.22 -4.75 16.49
CA VAL A 255 -10.64 -5.70 15.53
C VAL A 255 -9.15 -5.85 15.84
N THR A 256 -8.70 -7.08 16.05
CA THR A 256 -7.34 -7.36 16.53
C THR A 256 -6.32 -7.28 15.40
N THR A 257 -5.08 -6.91 15.76
CA THR A 257 -3.98 -6.81 14.80
C THR A 257 -2.90 -7.87 15.04
N GLY A 258 -2.98 -8.60 16.16
CA GLY A 258 -1.88 -9.41 16.68
C GLY A 258 -0.80 -8.60 17.40
N PHE A 259 -0.78 -7.28 17.23
CA PHE A 259 0.00 -6.36 18.06
C PHE A 259 -0.82 -5.88 19.28
N ASP A 260 -0.17 -5.14 20.18
CA ASP A 260 -0.79 -4.61 21.41
C ASP A 260 -1.76 -3.43 21.17
N TRP A 261 -2.40 -3.38 19.99
CA TRP A 261 -3.39 -2.37 19.61
C TRP A 261 -4.45 -2.93 18.65
N VAL A 262 -5.54 -2.20 18.49
CA VAL A 262 -6.74 -2.64 17.74
C VAL A 262 -7.24 -1.58 16.78
N TYR A 263 -7.92 -2.01 15.72
CA TYR A 263 -8.74 -1.12 14.91
C TYR A 263 -10.13 -0.94 15.50
N ASN A 264 -10.63 0.29 15.39
CA ASN A 264 -11.97 0.65 15.85
C ASN A 264 -12.85 1.07 14.68
N ASN A 265 -14.17 0.98 14.82
CA ASN A 265 -15.12 1.45 13.83
C ASN A 265 -15.15 2.99 13.88
N ARG A 266 -14.16 3.64 13.29
CA ARG A 266 -14.00 5.09 13.25
C ARG A 266 -13.54 5.52 11.88
N LEU A 267 -14.02 6.67 11.40
CA LEU A 267 -13.56 7.24 10.13
C LEU A 267 -12.03 7.32 10.09
N HIS A 268 -11.46 6.83 9.01
CA HIS A 268 -10.03 6.60 8.90
C HIS A 268 -9.49 7.08 7.56
N ILE A 269 -8.44 7.89 7.60
CA ILE A 269 -7.85 8.50 6.40
C ILE A 269 -7.15 7.43 5.55
N GLY A 270 -6.43 6.49 6.17
CA GLY A 270 -5.77 5.37 5.46
C GLY A 270 -6.77 4.53 4.66
N ALA A 271 -7.71 3.86 5.34
CA ALA A 271 -8.84 3.16 4.72
C ALA A 271 -9.56 3.98 3.63
N THR A 272 -9.80 5.28 3.84
CA THR A 272 -10.44 6.12 2.83
C THR A 272 -9.54 6.32 1.60
N ALA A 273 -8.24 6.56 1.79
CA ALA A 273 -7.28 6.72 0.71
C ALA A 273 -7.14 5.44 -0.12
N TRP A 274 -6.99 4.29 0.55
CA TRP A 274 -6.92 3.00 -0.13
C TRP A 274 -8.21 2.62 -0.85
N TYR A 275 -9.37 2.93 -0.28
CA TYR A 275 -10.65 2.79 -1.00
C TYR A 275 -10.68 3.67 -2.27
N ILE A 276 -10.18 4.90 -2.23
CA ILE A 276 -10.09 5.75 -3.43
C ILE A 276 -9.16 5.13 -4.47
N PHE A 277 -8.02 4.57 -4.05
CA PHE A 277 -7.13 3.85 -4.97
C PHE A 277 -7.81 2.64 -5.61
N ALA A 278 -8.55 1.85 -4.83
CA ALA A 278 -9.35 0.73 -5.32
C ALA A 278 -10.45 1.16 -6.29
N GLU A 279 -11.21 2.22 -5.98
CA GLU A 279 -12.21 2.81 -6.87
C GLU A 279 -11.62 3.30 -8.20
N LYS A 280 -10.35 3.70 -8.19
CA LYS A 280 -9.63 4.20 -9.36
C LYS A 280 -8.82 3.13 -10.10
N GLY A 281 -8.75 1.91 -9.56
CA GLY A 281 -7.84 0.89 -10.09
C GLY A 281 -6.39 1.35 -10.09
N TYR A 282 -5.94 2.02 -9.02
CA TYR A 282 -4.65 2.72 -8.98
C TYR A 282 -3.70 2.05 -7.99
N ASN A 283 -2.53 1.61 -8.45
CA ASN A 283 -1.47 1.10 -7.57
C ASN A 283 -0.67 2.29 -7.01
N PRO A 284 -0.77 2.64 -5.72
CA PRO A 284 -0.14 3.85 -5.20
C PRO A 284 1.39 3.83 -5.17
N TYR A 285 2.03 2.66 -5.25
CA TYR A 285 3.49 2.55 -5.23
C TYR A 285 4.14 3.08 -6.49
N TRP A 286 3.73 2.53 -7.64
CA TRP A 286 4.26 2.96 -8.94
C TRP A 286 3.42 4.07 -9.56
N GLY A 287 2.24 4.29 -8.97
CA GLY A 287 1.19 5.16 -9.46
C GLY A 287 0.87 4.92 -10.94
N THR A 288 0.96 3.67 -11.31
CA THR A 288 0.30 3.16 -12.48
C THR A 288 -1.17 3.01 -12.10
N GLY A 289 -2.04 3.69 -12.84
CA GLY A 289 -3.39 3.14 -12.97
C GLY A 289 -3.23 1.77 -13.62
N MET A 290 -4.05 0.80 -13.26
CA MET A 290 -4.48 -0.16 -14.25
C MET A 290 -5.23 0.64 -15.31
N LEU A 291 -4.47 1.18 -16.24
CA LEU A 291 -5.05 2.01 -17.28
C LEU A 291 -5.94 1.06 -18.08
N PRO A 292 -7.25 1.29 -18.15
CA PRO A 292 -8.03 0.69 -19.23
C PRO A 292 -7.30 1.12 -20.49
N SER A 293 -6.77 0.17 -21.29
CA SER A 293 -5.86 0.30 -22.47
C SER A 293 -4.43 -0.18 -22.29
N ASP A 294 -3.92 -0.37 -21.08
CA ASP A 294 -2.57 -0.93 -20.87
C ASP A 294 -2.65 -2.44 -21.00
N ALA A 295 -2.81 -2.92 -22.22
CA ALA A 295 -3.07 -4.32 -22.53
C ALA A 295 -1.84 -5.20 -22.27
N ASN A 296 -0.63 -4.65 -22.34
CA ASN A 296 0.58 -5.41 -22.05
C ASN A 296 1.03 -5.29 -20.57
N GLY A 297 0.40 -4.41 -19.78
CA GLY A 297 0.66 -4.23 -18.36
C GLY A 297 2.02 -3.59 -18.07
N ASP A 298 2.60 -2.87 -19.05
CA ASP A 298 3.90 -2.21 -18.91
C ASP A 298 3.82 -0.85 -18.22
N GLY A 299 2.62 -0.42 -17.85
CA GLY A 299 2.33 0.85 -17.17
C GLY A 299 2.26 2.04 -18.11
N SER A 300 2.38 1.86 -19.43
CA SER A 300 2.38 2.94 -20.43
C SER A 300 1.43 2.65 -21.59
N ILE A 301 0.39 3.48 -21.79
CA ILE A 301 -0.48 3.34 -22.97
C ILE A 301 0.27 3.74 -24.23
N ASN A 302 0.63 2.77 -25.07
CA ASN A 302 1.39 2.99 -26.27
C ASN A 302 1.06 1.94 -27.37
N VAL A 303 1.80 1.97 -28.48
CA VAL A 303 1.52 1.07 -29.62
C VAL A 303 1.69 -0.41 -29.27
N GLN A 304 2.45 -0.75 -28.22
CA GLN A 304 2.60 -2.11 -27.75
C GLN A 304 1.29 -2.67 -27.18
N ASP A 305 0.43 -1.81 -26.60
CA ASP A 305 -0.90 -2.24 -26.15
C ASP A 305 -1.82 -2.56 -27.31
N VAL A 306 -1.76 -1.74 -28.37
CA VAL A 306 -2.48 -2.01 -29.62
C VAL A 306 -2.08 -3.37 -30.17
N ILE A 307 -0.77 -3.66 -30.21
CA ILE A 307 -0.24 -4.96 -30.66
C ILE A 307 -0.74 -6.09 -29.75
N CYS A 308 -0.72 -5.88 -28.44
CA CYS A 308 -1.19 -6.85 -27.47
C CYS A 308 -2.67 -7.20 -27.67
N ILE A 309 -3.54 -6.19 -27.81
CA ILE A 309 -4.98 -6.39 -28.05
C ILE A 309 -5.22 -7.12 -29.38
N ILE A 310 -4.50 -6.76 -30.45
CA ILE A 310 -4.61 -7.45 -31.74
C ILE A 310 -4.23 -8.93 -31.60
N ASN A 311 -3.17 -9.23 -30.85
CA ASN A 311 -2.75 -10.62 -30.62
C ASN A 311 -3.79 -11.41 -29.82
N VAL A 312 -4.50 -10.76 -28.88
CA VAL A 312 -5.62 -11.36 -28.16
C VAL A 312 -6.79 -11.63 -29.11
N ILE A 313 -7.19 -10.67 -29.94
CA ILE A 313 -8.30 -10.82 -30.90
C ILE A 313 -8.04 -11.94 -31.93
N LEU A 314 -6.78 -12.13 -32.32
CA LEU A 314 -6.38 -13.13 -33.30
C LEU A 314 -6.11 -14.52 -32.70
N ASP A 315 -6.29 -14.69 -31.38
CA ASP A 315 -5.92 -15.89 -30.64
C ASP A 315 -4.44 -16.28 -30.81
N THR A 316 -3.56 -15.30 -31.05
CA THR A 316 -2.11 -15.50 -31.23
C THR A 316 -1.29 -15.09 -30.01
N GLY A 317 -1.92 -14.53 -28.98
CA GLY A 317 -1.29 -14.14 -27.71
C GLY A 317 -2.31 -13.87 -26.60
N THR A 318 -1.81 -13.58 -25.40
CA THR A 318 -2.62 -13.24 -24.22
C THR A 318 -2.20 -11.87 -23.69
N ALA A 319 -3.15 -11.10 -23.15
CA ALA A 319 -2.85 -9.85 -22.47
C ALA A 319 -2.41 -10.10 -21.02
N SER A 320 -1.37 -9.39 -20.59
CA SER A 320 -0.90 -9.36 -19.21
C SER A 320 -1.45 -8.17 -18.41
N GLY A 321 -2.04 -7.18 -19.08
CA GLY A 321 -2.69 -6.04 -18.46
C GLY A 321 -4.20 -5.97 -18.75
N SER A 322 -4.71 -4.77 -19.04
CA SER A 322 -6.12 -4.45 -19.24
C SER A 322 -6.45 -4.18 -20.73
N PRO A 323 -6.71 -5.23 -21.54
CA PRO A 323 -6.96 -5.09 -22.97
C PRO A 323 -8.34 -4.53 -23.31
N ASP A 324 -9.29 -4.57 -22.38
CA ASP A 324 -10.63 -3.97 -22.53
C ASP A 324 -10.55 -2.47 -22.23
N CYS A 325 -10.37 -1.68 -23.28
CA CYS A 325 -10.15 -0.25 -23.20
C CYS A 325 -11.45 0.52 -23.00
N ASN A 326 -12.55 0.03 -23.60
CA ASN A 326 -13.85 0.70 -23.60
C ASN A 326 -14.79 0.20 -22.49
N ASP A 327 -14.36 -0.80 -21.72
CA ASP A 327 -15.05 -1.38 -20.56
C ASP A 327 -16.42 -1.98 -20.94
N ASP A 328 -16.51 -2.56 -22.15
CA ASP A 328 -17.73 -3.20 -22.65
C ASP A 328 -17.83 -4.70 -22.31
N GLY A 329 -16.77 -5.25 -21.71
CA GLY A 329 -16.65 -6.64 -21.30
C GLY A 329 -16.17 -7.58 -22.42
N ASN A 330 -15.87 -7.08 -23.63
CA ASN A 330 -15.40 -7.89 -24.75
C ASN A 330 -14.15 -7.29 -25.38
N VAL A 331 -13.04 -8.04 -25.38
CA VAL A 331 -11.82 -7.62 -26.09
C VAL A 331 -12.00 -7.78 -27.60
N ASN A 332 -12.15 -6.67 -28.31
CA ASN A 332 -12.41 -6.62 -29.74
C ASN A 332 -11.80 -5.38 -30.42
N VAL A 333 -12.09 -5.18 -31.71
CA VAL A 333 -11.51 -4.07 -32.48
C VAL A 333 -11.87 -2.69 -31.92
N GLN A 334 -12.95 -2.58 -31.14
CA GLN A 334 -13.32 -1.34 -30.47
C GLN A 334 -12.28 -0.94 -29.40
N ASP A 335 -11.65 -1.92 -28.75
CA ASP A 335 -10.57 -1.66 -27.80
C ASP A 335 -9.33 -1.14 -28.48
N VAL A 336 -8.96 -1.72 -29.63
CA VAL A 336 -7.87 -1.22 -30.47
C VAL A 336 -8.08 0.25 -30.82
N ILE A 337 -9.29 0.60 -31.27
CA ILE A 337 -9.65 1.98 -31.62
C ILE A 337 -9.58 2.89 -30.38
N CYS A 338 -10.09 2.40 -29.25
CA CYS A 338 -10.07 3.12 -27.98
C CYS A 338 -8.63 3.42 -27.51
N VAL A 339 -7.72 2.45 -27.59
CA VAL A 339 -6.30 2.65 -27.26
C VAL A 339 -5.63 3.63 -28.21
N ILE A 340 -5.87 3.51 -29.53
CA ILE A 340 -5.34 4.44 -30.53
C ILE A 340 -5.79 5.88 -30.26
N ASN A 341 -7.07 6.10 -29.94
CA ASN A 341 -7.57 7.43 -29.62
C ASN A 341 -6.88 8.03 -28.40
N LYS A 342 -6.61 7.21 -27.37
CA LYS A 342 -5.87 7.64 -26.18
C LYS A 342 -4.41 7.99 -26.49
N ILE A 343 -3.73 7.22 -27.36
CA ILE A 343 -2.36 7.52 -27.81
C ILE A 343 -2.30 8.83 -28.59
N LEU A 344 -3.32 9.11 -29.42
CA LEU A 344 -3.37 10.28 -30.29
C LEU A 344 -3.90 11.55 -29.61
N GLY A 345 -4.27 11.48 -28.32
CA GLY A 345 -4.74 12.63 -27.53
C GLY A 345 -6.16 13.08 -27.87
N GLY A 346 -7.03 12.16 -28.27
CA GLY A 346 -8.44 12.40 -28.61
C GLY A 346 -9.36 12.62 -27.43
#